data_AF-A0A2M8KKJ5-F1
#
_entry.id   AF-A0A2M8KKJ5-F1
#
_cell.length_a   1.000
_cell.length_b   1.000
_cell.length_c   1.000
_cell.angle_alpha   90.00
_cell.angle_beta   90.00
_cell.angle_gamma   90.00
#
_symmetry.space_group_name_H-M   'P 1'
#
loop_
_entity.id
_entity.type
_entity.pdbx_description
1 polymer ?
#
loop_
_entity_poly.entity_id
_entity_poly.type
_entity_poly.pdbx_seq_one_letter_code
_entity_poly.pdbx_strand_id
1 'polypeptide(L)'
;MVVNQRTINATDIRFNLGKILEDLDRQGSPFLIISRSKPKAWLYPYEPVNSSEDFFLKWQTEALPKYKKIKAKNLISIIRKDRER
;
A
#
# COMPACT_ATOMS: atom_id res chain seq x y z
N MET A 1 9.60 13.48 -29.02
CA MET A 1 9.67 12.02 -28.76
C MET A 1 8.24 11.53 -28.64
N VAL A 2 7.81 10.59 -29.48
CA VAL A 2 6.48 9.98 -29.35
C VAL A 2 6.60 8.97 -28.21
N VAL A 3 6.07 9.30 -27.03
CA VAL A 3 5.94 8.32 -25.95
C VAL A 3 4.94 7.29 -26.47
N ASN A 4 5.39 6.06 -26.72
CA ASN A 4 4.52 4.94 -27.08
C ASN A 4 3.60 4.64 -25.88
N GLN A 5 2.51 5.38 -25.78
CA GLN A 5 1.52 5.25 -24.72
C GLN A 5 0.72 3.97 -24.93
N ARG A 6 0.95 3.00 -24.06
CA ARG A 6 0.24 1.71 -24.10
C ARG A 6 -1.08 1.83 -23.36
N THR A 7 -2.15 1.34 -23.96
CA THR A 7 -3.52 1.37 -23.40
C THR A 7 -3.95 -0.04 -23.01
N ILE A 8 -4.59 -0.19 -21.85
CA ILE A 8 -5.06 -1.47 -21.30
C ILE A 8 -6.53 -1.37 -20.92
N ASN A 9 -7.33 -2.38 -21.26
CA ASN A 9 -8.71 -2.45 -20.83
C ASN A 9 -8.79 -2.90 -19.37
N ALA A 10 -9.66 -2.27 -18.57
CA ALA A 10 -9.91 -2.67 -17.18
C ALA A 10 -10.28 -4.16 -17.03
N THR A 11 -10.90 -4.76 -18.06
CA THR A 11 -11.21 -6.20 -18.10
C THR A 11 -9.95 -7.06 -18.18
N ASP A 12 -8.93 -6.63 -18.91
CA ASP A 12 -7.67 -7.37 -19.09
C ASP A 12 -6.89 -7.43 -17.78
N ILE A 13 -6.99 -6.39 -16.95
CA ILE A 13 -6.37 -6.34 -15.62
C ILE A 13 -6.85 -7.52 -14.77
N ARG A 14 -8.14 -7.87 -14.84
CA ARG A 14 -8.71 -8.98 -14.04
C ARG A 14 -8.05 -10.32 -14.35
N PHE A 15 -7.64 -10.55 -15.60
CA PHE A 15 -7.15 -11.86 -16.05
C PHE A 15 -5.62 -11.90 -16.24
N ASN A 16 -4.99 -10.75 -16.49
CA ASN A 16 -3.59 -10.66 -16.92
C ASN A 16 -2.72 -9.75 -16.04
N LEU A 17 -3.15 -9.46 -14.80
CA LEU A 17 -2.46 -8.49 -13.92
C LEU A 17 -0.94 -8.74 -13.82
N GLY A 18 -0.51 -9.99 -13.57
CA GLY A 18 0.91 -10.31 -13.43
C GLY A 18 1.74 -9.92 -14.65
N LYS A 19 1.33 -10.36 -15.84
CA LYS A 19 2.01 -10.01 -17.10
C LYS A 19 1.97 -8.50 -17.39
N ILE A 20 0.86 -7.83 -17.03
CA ILE A 20 0.74 -6.37 -17.19
C ILE A 20 1.77 -5.65 -16.32
N LEU A 21 1.99 -6.10 -15.08
CA LEU A 21 2.98 -5.52 -14.18
C LEU A 21 4.41 -5.79 -14.66
N GLU A 22 4.71 -7.02 -15.09
CA GLU A 22 6.01 -7.35 -15.68
C GLU A 22 6.33 -6.50 -16.92
N ASP A 23 5.33 -6.29 -17.79
CA ASP A 23 5.44 -5.44 -18.96
C ASP A 23 5.65 -3.98 -18.60
N LEU A 24 4.95 -3.49 -17.56
CA LEU A 24 5.03 -2.12 -17.08
C LEU A 24 6.42 -1.81 -16.53
N ASP A 25 6.95 -2.68 -15.67
CA ASP A 25 8.28 -2.52 -15.08
C ASP A 25 9.37 -2.63 -16.15
N ARG A 26 9.22 -3.54 -17.12
CA ARG A 26 10.16 -3.67 -18.25
C ARG A 26 10.13 -2.46 -19.20
N GLN A 27 8.95 -1.89 -19.46
CA GLN A 27 8.81 -0.76 -20.38
C GLN A 27 9.23 0.55 -19.72
N GLY A 28 9.10 0.68 -18.40
CA GLY A 28 9.49 1.86 -17.64
C GLY A 28 8.65 3.11 -17.98
N SER A 29 7.48 2.94 -18.61
CA SER A 29 6.59 4.04 -19.01
C SER A 29 5.14 3.75 -18.61
N PRO A 30 4.34 4.76 -18.22
CA PRO A 30 2.99 4.55 -17.73
C PRO A 30 2.02 3.98 -18.77
N PHE A 31 1.05 3.19 -18.31
CA PHE A 31 -0.05 2.66 -19.12
C PHE A 31 -1.36 3.40 -18.83
N LEU A 32 -2.15 3.66 -19.87
CA LEU A 32 -3.50 4.21 -19.71
C LEU A 32 -4.52 3.09 -19.52
N ILE A 33 -5.22 3.08 -18.39
CA ILE A 33 -6.35 2.18 -18.15
C ILE A 33 -7.61 2.79 -18.74
N ILE A 34 -8.29 2.05 -19.60
CA ILE A 34 -9.57 2.41 -20.20
C ILE A 34 -10.68 1.43 -19.79
N SER A 35 -11.92 1.92 -19.79
CA SER A 35 -13.11 1.08 -19.70
C SER A 35 -14.16 1.63 -20.65
N ARG A 36 -14.72 0.76 -21.51
CA ARG A 36 -15.66 1.14 -22.58
C ARG A 36 -15.14 2.35 -23.39
N SER A 37 -13.88 2.29 -23.80
CA SER A 37 -13.16 3.33 -24.55
C SER A 37 -12.99 4.68 -23.83
N LYS A 38 -13.33 4.78 -22.54
CA LYS A 38 -13.13 5.98 -21.75
C LYS A 38 -11.90 5.83 -20.84
N PRO A 39 -11.01 6.85 -20.76
CA PRO A 39 -9.89 6.84 -19.83
C PRO A 39 -10.40 6.79 -18.39
N LYS A 40 -9.72 6.03 -17.54
CA LYS A 40 -10.08 5.84 -16.13
C LYS A 40 -8.95 6.19 -15.19
N ALA A 41 -7.75 5.71 -15.46
CA ALA A 41 -6.60 5.92 -14.61
C ALA A 41 -5.30 5.72 -15.40
N TRP A 42 -4.21 6.20 -14.82
CA TRP A 42 -2.86 5.86 -15.26
C TRP A 42 -2.24 4.85 -14.30
N LEU A 43 -1.54 3.87 -14.85
CA LEU A 43 -0.77 2.89 -14.11
C LEU A 43 0.72 3.20 -14.34
N TYR A 44 1.42 3.58 -13.28
CA TYR A 44 2.84 3.94 -13.34
C TYR A 44 3.71 2.75 -12.92
N PRO A 45 4.90 2.57 -13.53
CA PRO A 45 5.86 1.57 -13.07
C PRO A 45 6.21 1.81 -11.60
N TYR A 46 6.55 0.74 -10.90
CA TYR A 46 6.97 0.89 -9.51
C TYR A 46 8.32 1.63 -9.48
N GLU A 47 8.30 2.87 -9.02
CA GLU A 47 9.53 3.56 -8.66
C GLU A 47 9.91 3.08 -7.25
N PRO A 48 11.09 2.47 -7.07
CA PRO A 48 11.59 2.22 -5.74
C PRO A 48 11.76 3.58 -5.08
N VAL A 49 10.79 3.94 -4.23
CA VAL A 49 10.96 5.05 -3.33
C VAL A 49 12.17 4.67 -2.51
N ASN A 50 13.26 5.42 -2.63
CA ASN A 50 14.35 5.40 -1.65
C ASN A 50 13.81 5.98 -0.33
N SER A 51 12.74 5.40 0.21
CA SER A 51 12.36 5.61 1.58
C SER A 51 13.35 4.79 2.37
N SER A 52 14.37 5.47 2.88
CA SER A 52 15.20 4.99 3.98
C SER A 52 14.37 4.61 5.23
N GLU A 53 13.06 4.83 5.21
CA GLU A 53 12.12 4.33 6.19
C GLU A 53 11.61 2.94 5.78
N ASP A 54 12.14 1.91 6.44
CA ASP A 54 11.51 0.60 6.49
C ASP A 54 10.15 0.76 7.20
N PHE A 55 9.06 0.76 6.42
CA PHE A 55 7.70 0.88 6.93
C PHE A 55 7.35 -0.21 7.95
N PHE A 56 7.97 -1.39 7.86
CA PHE A 56 7.82 -2.45 8.83
C PHE A 56 8.52 -2.09 10.15
N LEU A 57 9.75 -1.56 10.07
CA LEU A 57 10.47 -1.05 11.24
C LEU A 57 9.70 0.09 11.91
N LYS A 58 9.17 1.04 11.13
CA LYS A 58 8.36 2.17 11.63
C LYS A 58 7.10 1.70 12.34
N TRP A 59 6.40 0.71 11.79
CA TRP A 59 5.26 0.08 12.47
C TRP A 59 5.68 -0.59 13.79
N GLN A 60 6.81 -1.30 13.79
CA GLN A 60 7.33 -2.01 14.97
C GLN A 60 7.76 -1.05 16.08
N THR A 61 8.32 0.11 15.75
CA THR A 61 8.81 1.10 16.73
C THR A 61 7.72 2.04 17.22
N GLU A 62 6.79 2.48 16.35
CA GLU A 62 5.82 3.52 16.70
C GLU A 62 4.42 2.99 17.03
N ALA A 63 3.96 1.95 16.32
CA ALA A 63 2.60 1.43 16.47
C ALA A 63 2.53 0.27 17.48
N LEU A 64 3.44 -0.71 17.37
CA LEU A 64 3.43 -1.90 18.21
C LEU A 64 3.47 -1.61 19.73
N PRO A 65 4.21 -0.60 20.24
CA PRO A 65 4.21 -0.30 21.67
C PRO A 65 2.85 0.16 22.21
N LYS A 66 1.99 0.76 21.38
CA LYS A 66 0.61 1.12 21.77
C LYS A 66 -0.23 -0.11 22.09
N TYR A 67 0.11 -1.25 21.46
CA TYR A 67 -0.55 -2.54 21.65
C TYR A 67 0.25 -3.50 22.53
N LYS A 68 1.41 -3.08 23.07
CA LYS A 68 2.13 -3.86 24.10
C LYS A 68 1.28 -3.87 25.36
N LYS A 69 0.41 -4.89 25.40
CA LYS A 69 -0.47 -5.34 26.48
C LYS A 69 -0.10 -4.71 27.82
N ILE A 70 -1.02 -3.92 28.36
CA ILE A 70 -1.00 -3.47 29.75
C ILE A 70 -0.74 -4.72 30.60
N LYS A 71 0.36 -4.73 31.37
CA LYS A 71 0.66 -5.85 32.28
C LYS A 71 -0.53 -6.00 33.24
N ALA A 72 -0.95 -7.23 33.54
CA ALA A 72 -2.13 -7.50 34.38
C ALA A 72 -2.13 -6.70 35.70
N LYS A 73 -0.96 -6.50 36.31
CA LYS A 73 -0.79 -5.67 37.51
C LYS A 73 -1.21 -4.20 37.33
N ASN A 74 -0.95 -3.63 36.16
CA ASN A 74 -1.31 -2.25 35.83
C ASN A 74 -2.82 -2.16 35.56
N LEU A 75 -3.41 -3.18 34.94
CA LEU A 75 -4.87 -3.26 34.75
C LEU A 75 -5.62 -3.33 36.09
N ILE A 76 -5.17 -4.19 37.00
CA ILE A 76 -5.75 -4.32 38.35
C ILE A 76 -5.64 -3.00 39.13
N SER A 77 -4.52 -2.28 39.02
CA SER A 77 -4.35 -0.99 39.67
C SER A 77 -5.30 0.08 39.11
N ILE A 78 -5.57 0.08 37.81
CA ILE A 78 -6.52 1.01 37.18
C ILE A 78 -7.94 0.72 37.68
N ILE A 79 -8.35 -0.55 37.68
CA ILE A 79 -9.69 -0.97 38.15
C ILE A 79 -9.91 -0.59 39.63
N ARG A 80 -8.91 -0.76 40.49
CA ARG A 80 -9.02 -0.40 41.91
C ARG A 80 -9.22 1.11 42.11
N LYS A 81 -8.45 1.95 41.42
CA LYS A 81 -8.56 3.40 41.52
C LYS A 81 -9.91 3.93 41.05
N ASP A 82 -10.50 3.30 40.04
CA ASP A 82 -11.80 3.70 39.50
C ASP A 82 -12.96 3.37 40.46
N ARG A 83 -12.81 2.32 41.28
CA ARG A 83 -13.80 1.91 42.28
C ARG A 83 -13.77 2.76 43.57
N GLU A 84 -12.70 3.51 43.79
CA GLU A 84 -12.53 4.41 44.95
C GLU A 84 -12.98 5.87 44.65
N ARG A 85 -13.44 6.15 43.42
CA ARG A 85 -14.08 7.39 43.01
C ARG A 85 -15.60 7.27 43.09
#